data_AF-A0A7S4PCD6-F1
#
_entry.id   AF-A0A7S4PCD6-F1
#
_cell.length_a   1.000
_cell.length_b   1.000
_cell.length_c   1.000
_cell.angle_alpha   90.00
_cell.angle_beta   90.00
_cell.angle_gamma   90.00
#
_symmetry.space_group_name_H-M   'P 1'
#
loop_
_entity.id
_entity.type
_entity.pdbx_description
1 polymer ?
#
loop_
_entity_poly.entity_id
_entity_poly.type
_entity_poly.pdbx_seq_one_letter_code
_entity_poly.pdbx_strand_id
1 'polypeptide(L)'
;LCSALLCSAVSLMSSHLLTQIEHPLMVKLAQANKIEEKLMRERNKRVFERAKFLVEDVREREVQLSQSLDRMLGNRFKSEMEAIKGAITEIKLAIEKEQRLFHNLVLKVSDFIRDEDSLTYALPPPVPPLSVLEEVGPYRLSSWQLLSLSSWLKRASSTGVITVEILTDALHKAASIAGMKILPVEWISLPPSKLRAFLKPFDQTGGNLVDWRRLVFFLAELPTPKEEDLKGIIQDLQARQLSLTSVPMQEAAQVKFWFEHATPPSTTGADGRAIMQGRDPQRVKEAILLAFSNGAHEVCMEHLLLYACAGEKVEAMQRALRIFGGDEGKIETDLLLRLVAISTLSVFLEADRVPDQQAVEAAMSAAAALTEDKGTVSMQDLMKTEEGLAVISRCHGLEAKRPYEQLEKLIKSDMEKKNMKQDEEEAN
;
A
#
# COMPACT_ATOMS: atom_id res chain seq x y z
N LEU A 1 -71.71 -108.29 81.35
CA LEU A 1 -70.30 -108.59 81.72
C LEU A 1 -69.40 -108.87 80.50
N CYS A 2 -69.83 -109.60 79.46
CA CYS A 2 -68.98 -109.85 78.27
C CYS A 2 -68.71 -108.65 77.34
N SER A 3 -69.59 -107.66 77.18
CA SER A 3 -69.31 -106.52 76.27
C SER A 3 -68.32 -105.50 76.86
N ALA A 4 -68.21 -105.42 78.19
CA ALA A 4 -67.26 -104.54 78.88
C ALA A 4 -65.80 -104.99 78.67
N LEU A 5 -65.55 -106.30 78.60
CA LEU A 5 -64.21 -106.85 78.39
C LEU A 5 -63.73 -106.65 76.94
N LEU A 6 -64.60 -106.81 75.95
CA LEU A 6 -64.27 -106.63 74.53
C LEU A 6 -63.99 -105.16 74.15
N CYS A 7 -64.75 -104.19 74.67
CA CYS A 7 -64.46 -102.77 74.46
C CYS A 7 -63.12 -102.34 75.07
N SER A 8 -62.75 -102.90 76.23
CA SER A 8 -61.45 -102.60 76.85
C SER A 8 -60.29 -103.15 76.01
N ALA A 9 -60.44 -104.35 75.43
CA ALA A 9 -59.40 -104.99 74.63
C ALA A 9 -59.17 -104.28 73.27
N VAL A 10 -60.23 -103.83 72.60
CA VAL A 10 -60.12 -103.11 71.32
C VAL A 10 -59.56 -101.70 71.52
N SER A 11 -59.92 -101.02 72.62
CA SER A 11 -59.35 -99.71 72.97
C SER A 11 -57.87 -99.83 73.38
N LEU A 12 -57.48 -100.89 74.08
CA LEU A 12 -56.06 -101.19 74.34
C LEU A 12 -55.30 -101.52 73.05
N MET A 13 -55.84 -102.32 72.13
CA MET A 13 -55.14 -102.64 70.88
C MET A 13 -55.01 -101.44 69.94
N SER A 14 -56.04 -100.58 69.85
CA SER A 14 -56.00 -99.37 69.02
C SER A 14 -55.02 -98.33 69.59
N SER A 15 -55.00 -98.13 70.91
CA SER A 15 -53.99 -97.27 71.55
C SER A 15 -52.58 -97.84 71.41
N HIS A 16 -52.41 -99.16 71.44
CA HIS A 16 -51.10 -99.80 71.26
C HIS A 16 -50.59 -99.72 69.81
N LEU A 17 -51.47 -99.82 68.81
CA LEU A 17 -51.11 -99.67 67.40
C LEU A 17 -50.84 -98.20 67.00
N LEU A 18 -51.61 -97.24 67.51
CA LEU A 18 -51.35 -95.80 67.30
C LEU A 18 -50.02 -95.38 67.94
N THR A 19 -49.74 -95.84 69.16
CA THR A 19 -48.44 -95.58 69.80
C THR A 19 -47.28 -96.28 69.09
N GLN A 20 -47.47 -97.48 68.51
CA GLN A 20 -46.44 -98.15 67.72
C GLN A 20 -46.11 -97.48 66.37
N ILE A 21 -47.04 -96.72 65.78
CA ILE A 21 -46.84 -96.05 64.47
C ILE A 21 -46.44 -94.58 64.62
N GLU A 22 -46.98 -93.87 65.61
CA GLU A 22 -46.63 -92.46 65.89
C GLU A 22 -45.20 -92.31 66.40
N HIS A 23 -44.72 -93.24 67.23
CA HIS A 23 -43.39 -93.18 67.81
C HIS A 23 -42.25 -93.24 66.75
N PRO A 24 -42.22 -94.19 65.79
CA PRO A 24 -41.16 -94.22 64.77
C PRO A 24 -41.22 -93.04 63.78
N LEU A 25 -42.40 -92.47 63.53
CA LEU A 25 -42.57 -91.33 62.61
C LEU A 25 -42.16 -90.01 63.27
N MET A 26 -42.51 -89.80 64.54
CA MET A 26 -42.01 -88.70 65.37
C MET A 26 -40.49 -88.76 65.54
N VAL A 27 -39.91 -89.95 65.72
CA VAL A 27 -38.46 -90.12 65.78
C VAL A 27 -37.79 -89.77 64.45
N LYS A 28 -38.39 -90.14 63.30
CA LYS A 28 -37.87 -89.77 61.96
C LYS A 28 -37.96 -88.26 61.69
N LEU A 29 -39.06 -87.60 62.04
CA LEU A 29 -39.21 -86.15 61.91
C LEU A 29 -38.23 -85.38 62.82
N ALA A 30 -38.05 -85.83 64.07
CA ALA A 30 -37.07 -85.25 64.97
C ALA A 30 -35.63 -85.42 64.44
N GLN A 31 -35.31 -86.57 63.82
CA GLN A 31 -34.03 -86.80 63.16
C GLN A 31 -33.86 -85.90 61.92
N ALA A 32 -34.90 -85.74 61.09
CA ALA A 32 -34.88 -84.87 59.91
C ALA A 32 -34.66 -83.40 60.30
N ASN A 33 -35.40 -82.89 61.30
CA ASN A 33 -35.22 -81.53 61.82
C ASN A 33 -33.80 -81.32 62.37
N LYS A 34 -33.23 -82.32 63.05
CA LYS A 34 -31.84 -82.25 63.55
C LYS A 34 -30.80 -82.23 62.43
N ILE A 35 -31.07 -82.89 61.31
CA ILE A 35 -30.21 -82.84 60.11
C ILE A 35 -30.34 -81.48 59.43
N GLU A 36 -31.57 -80.97 59.26
CA GLU A 36 -31.83 -79.67 58.66
C GLU A 36 -31.23 -78.52 59.48
N GLU A 37 -31.36 -78.56 60.80
CA GLU A 37 -30.76 -77.57 61.70
C GLU A 37 -29.23 -77.58 61.60
N LYS A 38 -28.60 -78.76 61.48
CA LYS A 38 -27.16 -78.89 61.22
C LYS A 38 -26.78 -78.31 59.85
N LEU A 39 -27.54 -78.62 58.80
CA LEU A 39 -27.30 -78.10 57.46
C LEU A 39 -27.44 -76.58 57.40
N MET A 40 -28.44 -76.03 58.08
CA MET A 40 -28.67 -74.58 58.17
C MET A 40 -27.54 -73.89 58.93
N ARG A 41 -27.08 -74.48 60.04
CA ARG A 41 -25.91 -73.99 60.77
C ARG A 41 -24.64 -73.98 59.90
N GLU A 42 -24.39 -75.05 59.14
CA GLU A 42 -23.24 -75.11 58.22
C GLU A 42 -23.36 -74.11 57.06
N ARG A 43 -24.56 -73.93 56.49
CA ARG A 43 -24.79 -72.92 55.44
C ARG A 43 -24.57 -71.51 55.97
N ASN A 44 -25.13 -71.17 57.13
CA ASN A 44 -24.93 -69.87 57.76
C ASN A 44 -23.46 -69.63 58.09
N LYS A 45 -22.74 -70.66 58.57
CA LYS A 45 -21.30 -70.57 58.81
C LYS A 45 -20.54 -70.26 57.52
N ARG A 46 -20.81 -70.97 56.42
CA ARG A 46 -20.17 -70.69 55.12
C ARG A 46 -20.50 -69.31 54.57
N VAL A 47 -21.75 -68.85 54.71
CA VAL A 47 -22.15 -67.49 54.30
C VAL A 47 -21.40 -66.45 55.12
N PHE A 48 -21.30 -66.64 56.44
CA PHE A 48 -20.56 -65.73 57.32
C PHE A 48 -19.06 -65.72 56.99
N GLU A 49 -18.45 -66.88 56.79
CA GLU A 49 -17.05 -67.00 56.36
C GLU A 49 -16.82 -66.31 55.01
N ARG A 50 -17.74 -66.47 54.05
CA ARG A 50 -17.64 -65.80 52.75
C ARG A 50 -17.83 -64.28 52.85
N ALA A 51 -18.78 -63.82 53.64
CA ALA A 51 -19.01 -62.39 53.87
C ALA A 51 -17.79 -61.76 54.56
N LYS A 52 -17.24 -62.42 55.57
CA LYS A 52 -16.02 -62.00 56.25
C LYS A 52 -14.84 -61.90 55.28
N PHE A 53 -14.62 -62.93 54.47
CA PHE A 53 -13.57 -62.90 53.44
C PHE A 53 -13.74 -61.74 52.46
N LEU A 54 -14.97 -61.46 51.99
CA LEU A 54 -15.23 -60.34 51.08
C LEU A 54 -14.96 -58.99 51.73
N VAL A 55 -15.33 -58.81 53.00
CA VAL A 55 -15.03 -57.57 53.74
C VAL A 55 -13.53 -57.39 53.91
N GLU A 56 -12.79 -58.47 54.22
CA GLU A 56 -11.34 -58.44 54.35
C GLU A 56 -10.65 -58.12 53.00
N ASP A 57 -11.08 -58.73 51.89
CA ASP A 57 -10.58 -58.44 50.53
C ASP A 57 -10.85 -56.98 50.13
N VAL A 58 -12.06 -56.46 50.37
CA VAL A 58 -12.38 -55.06 50.08
C VAL A 58 -11.51 -54.11 50.91
N ARG A 59 -11.31 -54.40 52.19
CA ARG A 59 -10.45 -53.59 53.08
C ARG A 59 -9.00 -53.61 52.63
N GLU A 60 -8.50 -54.77 52.19
CA GLU A 60 -7.14 -54.86 51.65
C GLU A 60 -6.98 -54.01 50.38
N ARG A 61 -7.95 -54.08 49.46
CA ARG A 61 -7.96 -53.26 48.24
C ARG A 61 -8.07 -51.77 48.55
N GLU A 62 -8.85 -51.37 49.54
CA GLU A 62 -8.93 -49.98 49.99
C GLU A 62 -7.56 -49.47 50.46
N VAL A 63 -6.87 -50.25 51.29
CA VAL A 63 -5.52 -49.90 51.77
C VAL A 63 -4.53 -49.81 50.60
N GLN A 64 -4.54 -50.77 49.69
CA GLN A 64 -3.68 -50.76 48.50
C GLN A 64 -3.97 -49.55 47.59
N LEU A 65 -5.25 -49.22 47.38
CA LEU A 65 -5.66 -48.07 46.56
C LEU A 65 -5.26 -46.75 47.22
N SER A 66 -5.48 -46.59 48.53
CA SER A 66 -5.05 -45.40 49.28
C SER A 66 -3.55 -45.20 49.18
N GLN A 67 -2.75 -46.26 49.39
CA GLN A 67 -1.30 -46.18 49.25
C GLN A 67 -0.86 -45.83 47.82
N SER A 68 -1.58 -46.34 46.81
CA SER A 68 -1.31 -46.00 45.41
C SER A 68 -1.62 -44.54 45.10
N LEU A 69 -2.76 -44.03 45.59
CA LEU A 69 -3.16 -42.63 45.46
C LEU A 69 -2.15 -41.70 46.14
N ASP A 70 -1.72 -42.01 47.35
CA ASP A 70 -0.73 -41.20 48.09
C ASP A 70 0.60 -41.14 47.33
N ARG A 71 1.03 -42.25 46.72
CA ARG A 71 2.24 -42.27 45.87
C ARG A 71 2.07 -41.44 44.61
N MET A 72 0.94 -41.56 43.91
CA MET A 72 0.68 -40.78 42.69
C MET A 72 0.59 -39.29 43.00
N LEU A 73 -0.07 -38.90 44.09
CA LEU A 73 -0.15 -37.51 44.56
C LEU A 73 1.24 -36.98 44.93
N GLY A 74 2.04 -37.76 45.67
CA GLY A 74 3.40 -37.39 46.02
C GLY A 74 4.30 -37.21 44.79
N ASN A 75 4.18 -38.08 43.80
CA ASN A 75 4.93 -37.97 42.55
C ASN A 75 4.49 -36.76 41.72
N ARG A 76 3.18 -36.53 41.61
CA ARG A 76 2.63 -35.36 40.92
C ARG A 76 3.06 -34.06 41.58
N PHE A 77 3.01 -33.99 42.91
CA PHE A 77 3.47 -32.81 43.65
C PHE A 77 4.95 -32.54 43.42
N LYS A 78 5.78 -33.59 43.42
CA LYS A 78 7.21 -33.45 43.10
C LYS A 78 7.43 -32.93 41.68
N SER A 79 6.75 -33.48 40.68
CA SER A 79 6.90 -33.02 39.29
C SER A 79 6.41 -31.59 39.11
N GLU A 80 5.28 -31.22 39.71
CA GLU A 80 4.78 -29.84 39.70
C GLU A 80 5.78 -28.88 40.34
N MET A 81 6.38 -29.26 41.47
CA MET A 81 7.39 -28.44 42.13
C MET A 81 8.66 -28.28 41.30
N GLU A 82 9.11 -29.33 40.61
CA GLU A 82 10.26 -29.24 39.69
C GLU A 82 9.94 -28.36 38.47
N ALA A 83 8.74 -28.46 37.89
CA ALA A 83 8.31 -27.58 36.80
C ALA A 83 8.28 -26.10 37.23
N ILE A 84 7.75 -25.82 38.43
CA ILE A 84 7.75 -24.47 39.01
C ILE A 84 9.18 -23.96 39.22
N LYS A 85 10.08 -24.80 39.76
CA LYS A 85 11.51 -24.44 39.92
C LYS A 85 12.17 -24.14 38.57
N GLY A 86 11.85 -24.91 37.53
CA GLY A 86 12.31 -24.66 36.16
C GLY A 86 11.92 -23.28 35.67
N ALA A 87 10.62 -22.93 35.79
CA ALA A 87 10.11 -21.61 35.40
C ALA A 87 10.77 -20.47 36.19
N ILE A 88 10.92 -20.63 37.51
CA ILE A 88 11.57 -19.62 38.37
C ILE A 88 13.03 -19.43 37.95
N THR A 89 13.74 -20.50 37.64
CA THR A 89 15.15 -20.44 37.23
C THR A 89 15.31 -19.65 35.94
N GLU A 90 14.44 -19.88 34.97
CA GLU A 90 14.49 -19.19 33.68
C GLU A 90 14.18 -17.71 33.78
N ILE A 91 13.21 -17.35 34.65
CA ILE A 91 12.91 -15.95 34.96
C ILE A 91 14.08 -15.28 35.69
N LYS A 92 14.68 -15.97 36.68
CA LYS A 92 15.85 -15.45 37.41
C LYS A 92 17.02 -15.20 36.49
N LEU A 93 17.35 -16.14 35.61
CA LEU A 93 18.43 -15.99 34.64
C LEU A 93 18.20 -14.81 33.69
N ALA A 94 16.94 -14.58 33.27
CA ALA A 94 16.61 -13.42 32.45
C ALA A 94 16.82 -12.10 33.22
N ILE A 95 16.41 -12.03 34.49
CA ILE A 95 16.62 -10.87 35.36
C ILE A 95 18.12 -10.61 35.60
N GLU A 96 18.88 -11.64 35.95
CA GLU A 96 20.32 -11.55 36.23
C GLU A 96 21.13 -11.07 35.02
N LYS A 97 20.69 -11.41 33.81
CA LYS A 97 21.31 -10.96 32.56
C LYS A 97 20.78 -9.62 32.05
N GLU A 98 19.82 -9.01 32.75
CA GLU A 98 19.06 -7.84 32.29
C GLU A 98 18.44 -8.05 30.88
N GLN A 99 18.10 -9.30 30.57
CA GLN A 99 17.54 -9.69 29.28
C GLN A 99 16.02 -9.79 29.39
N ARG A 100 15.34 -9.39 28.32
CA ARG A 100 13.89 -9.55 28.21
C ARG A 100 13.54 -11.02 28.01
N LEU A 101 12.42 -11.44 28.59
CA LEU A 101 11.88 -12.78 28.40
C LEU A 101 11.20 -12.86 27.03
N PHE A 102 11.90 -13.41 26.03
CA PHE A 102 11.41 -13.49 24.66
C PHE A 102 10.36 -14.61 24.48
N HIS A 103 10.69 -15.80 24.96
CA HIS A 103 9.92 -17.02 24.75
C HIS A 103 8.78 -17.15 25.76
N ASN A 104 7.63 -17.65 25.31
CA ASN A 104 6.51 -17.90 26.19
C ASN A 104 6.79 -19.08 27.12
N LEU A 105 6.56 -18.89 28.42
CA LEU A 105 6.79 -19.90 29.45
C LEU A 105 5.46 -20.51 29.87
N VAL A 106 5.25 -21.78 29.52
CA VAL A 106 3.98 -22.48 29.75
C VAL A 106 4.17 -23.59 30.78
N LEU A 107 3.38 -23.54 31.86
CA LEU A 107 3.28 -24.60 32.85
C LEU A 107 2.05 -25.46 32.54
N LYS A 108 2.26 -26.73 32.15
CA LYS A 108 1.20 -27.70 31.89
C LYS A 108 1.24 -28.79 32.95
N VAL A 109 0.49 -28.59 34.04
CA VAL A 109 0.40 -29.52 35.18
C VAL A 109 1.80 -29.85 35.71
N SER A 110 2.39 -30.96 35.27
CA SER A 110 3.69 -31.48 35.73
C SER A 110 4.87 -31.02 34.88
N ASP A 111 4.63 -30.38 33.73
CA ASP A 111 5.66 -30.08 32.74
C ASP A 111 5.86 -28.57 32.58
N PHE A 112 7.13 -28.17 32.52
CA PHE A 112 7.54 -26.82 32.15
C PHE A 112 8.02 -26.81 30.69
N ILE A 113 7.38 -26.00 29.85
CA ILE A 113 7.67 -25.88 28.42
C ILE A 113 8.03 -24.44 28.11
N ARG A 114 9.20 -24.26 27.49
CA ARG A 114 9.60 -23.00 26.86
C ARG A 114 9.21 -23.07 25.39
N ASP A 115 8.23 -22.26 25.00
CA ASP A 115 7.75 -22.17 23.64
C ASP A 115 8.59 -21.14 22.88
N GLU A 116 9.44 -21.63 21.97
CA GLU A 116 10.35 -20.78 21.18
C GLU A 116 9.66 -20.12 19.99
N ASP A 117 8.52 -20.65 19.55
CA ASP A 117 7.78 -20.16 18.40
C ASP A 117 6.84 -19.00 18.79
N SER A 118 6.52 -18.88 20.07
CA SER A 118 5.66 -17.81 20.60
C SER A 118 6.47 -16.75 21.36
N LEU A 119 6.44 -15.52 20.85
CA LEU A 119 7.04 -14.38 21.52
C LEU A 119 6.06 -13.76 22.53
N THR A 120 6.60 -13.36 23.69
CA THR A 120 5.82 -12.75 24.78
C THR A 120 5.40 -11.30 24.45
N TYR A 121 6.04 -10.68 23.45
CA TYR A 121 5.70 -9.34 22.96
C TYR A 121 6.00 -9.21 21.47
N ALA A 122 5.29 -8.29 20.80
CA ALA A 122 5.56 -7.96 19.40
C ALA A 122 6.93 -7.28 19.29
N LEU A 123 7.80 -7.81 18.42
CA LEU A 123 9.04 -7.11 18.07
C LEU A 123 8.69 -5.74 17.50
N PRO A 124 9.41 -4.67 17.88
CA PRO A 124 9.25 -3.39 17.21
C PRO A 124 9.48 -3.61 15.71
N PRO A 125 8.66 -3.00 14.84
CA PRO A 125 8.88 -3.13 13.40
C PRO A 125 10.31 -2.67 13.07
N PRO A 126 10.98 -3.31 12.10
CA PRO A 126 12.30 -2.88 11.69
C PRO A 126 12.26 -1.39 11.35
N VAL A 127 13.29 -0.65 11.78
CA VAL A 127 13.39 0.78 11.50
C VAL A 127 13.32 0.95 9.98
N PRO A 128 12.38 1.76 9.45
CA PRO A 128 12.26 1.92 8.01
C PRO A 128 13.59 2.42 7.44
N PRO A 129 13.99 1.96 6.25
CA PRO A 129 15.20 2.44 5.61
C PRO A 129 15.15 3.97 5.49
N LEU A 130 16.29 4.62 5.73
CA LEU A 130 16.39 6.06 5.59
C LEU A 130 16.02 6.45 4.15
N SER A 131 15.20 7.50 4.00
CA SER A 131 14.81 8.01 2.69
C SER A 131 16.03 8.42 1.87
N VAL A 132 16.05 8.04 0.59
CA VAL A 132 17.08 8.46 -0.37
C VAL A 132 17.13 10.00 -0.41
N LEU A 133 18.33 10.56 -0.27
CA LEU A 133 18.57 11.99 -0.40
C LEU A 133 18.86 12.33 -1.86
N GLU A 134 18.08 13.24 -2.44
CA GLU A 134 18.34 13.74 -3.79
C GLU A 134 19.30 14.92 -3.74
N GLU A 135 20.40 14.82 -4.46
CA GLU A 135 21.34 15.93 -4.67
C GLU A 135 21.02 16.59 -6.01
N VAL A 136 20.36 17.75 -5.93
CA VAL A 136 19.96 18.55 -7.10
C VAL A 136 20.66 19.91 -7.01
N GLY A 137 21.02 20.48 -8.16
CA GLY A 137 21.69 21.78 -8.21
C GLY A 137 20.89 22.92 -7.56
N PRO A 138 21.54 24.06 -7.29
CA PRO A 138 20.89 25.20 -6.62
C PRO A 138 19.68 25.68 -7.42
N TYR A 139 18.64 26.13 -6.72
CA TYR A 139 17.35 26.54 -7.29
C TYR A 139 16.53 25.45 -8.00
N ARG A 140 17.06 24.24 -8.20
CA ARG A 140 16.35 23.15 -8.88
C ARG A 140 15.47 22.40 -7.91
N LEU A 141 14.28 22.04 -8.37
CA LEU A 141 13.34 21.28 -7.56
C LEU A 141 13.79 19.82 -7.43
N SER A 142 13.70 19.25 -6.23
CA SER A 142 13.71 17.80 -6.03
C SER A 142 12.43 17.17 -6.60
N SER A 143 12.43 15.86 -6.83
CA SER A 143 11.26 15.13 -7.29
C SER A 143 10.06 15.29 -6.34
N TRP A 144 10.33 15.35 -5.04
CA TRP A 144 9.30 15.59 -4.02
C TRP A 144 8.78 17.03 -4.05
N GLN A 145 9.65 18.02 -4.27
CA GLN A 145 9.24 19.41 -4.44
C GLN A 145 8.40 19.59 -5.71
N LEU A 146 8.78 18.94 -6.81
CA LEU A 146 8.02 18.95 -8.06
C LEU A 146 6.62 18.35 -7.84
N LEU A 147 6.52 17.19 -7.19
CA LEU A 147 5.22 16.57 -6.85
C LEU A 147 4.37 17.48 -5.95
N SER A 148 4.99 18.08 -4.94
CA SER A 148 4.32 19.00 -4.02
C SER A 148 3.82 20.26 -4.72
N LEU A 149 4.64 20.82 -5.62
CA LEU A 149 4.29 21.97 -6.44
C LEU A 149 3.13 21.65 -7.38
N SER A 150 3.17 20.51 -8.08
CA SER A 150 2.06 20.03 -8.93
C SER A 150 0.77 19.89 -8.13
N SER A 151 0.83 19.25 -6.96
CA SER A 151 -0.34 19.08 -6.08
C SER A 151 -0.92 20.42 -5.61
N TRP A 152 -0.05 21.36 -5.24
CA TRP A 152 -0.46 22.66 -4.75
C TRP A 152 -1.03 23.56 -5.85
N LEU A 153 -0.40 23.60 -7.03
CA LEU A 153 -0.91 24.34 -8.19
C LEU A 153 -2.23 23.75 -8.69
N LYS A 154 -2.38 22.43 -8.72
CA LYS A 154 -3.64 21.77 -9.08
C LYS A 154 -4.78 22.14 -8.12
N ARG A 155 -4.50 22.28 -6.82
CA ARG A 155 -5.49 22.77 -5.85
C ARG A 155 -5.82 24.26 -6.04
N ALA A 156 -4.86 25.06 -6.47
CA ALA A 156 -5.04 26.49 -6.71
C ALA A 156 -5.80 26.78 -8.02
N SER A 157 -5.54 26.02 -9.09
CA SER A 157 -6.22 26.13 -10.38
C SER A 157 -6.37 24.76 -11.03
N SER A 158 -7.60 24.24 -11.02
CA SER A 158 -7.95 22.96 -11.66
C SER A 158 -7.99 23.03 -13.19
N THR A 159 -8.11 24.23 -13.77
CA THR A 159 -8.20 24.43 -15.22
C THR A 159 -6.83 24.35 -15.91
N GLY A 160 -5.74 24.44 -15.13
CA GLY A 160 -4.38 24.38 -15.66
C GLY A 160 -3.78 25.74 -16.06
N VAL A 161 -4.58 26.82 -15.98
CA VAL A 161 -4.17 28.18 -16.34
C VAL A 161 -4.28 29.10 -15.12
N ILE A 162 -3.34 30.02 -14.97
CA ILE A 162 -3.29 30.99 -13.88
C ILE A 162 -2.70 32.31 -14.36
N THR A 163 -3.08 33.44 -13.77
CA THR A 163 -2.46 34.72 -14.14
C THR A 163 -1.02 34.79 -13.63
N VAL A 164 -0.16 35.50 -14.38
CA VAL A 164 1.26 35.70 -14.02
C VAL A 164 1.37 36.32 -12.62
N GLU A 165 0.49 37.27 -12.28
CA GLU A 165 0.51 37.95 -10.99
C GLU A 165 0.16 37.02 -9.83
N ILE A 166 -0.92 36.26 -9.94
CA ILE A 166 -1.33 35.30 -8.90
C ILE A 166 -0.24 34.25 -8.74
N LEU A 167 0.32 33.72 -9.83
CA LEU A 167 1.39 32.73 -9.77
C LEU A 167 2.67 33.29 -9.15
N THR A 168 3.02 34.55 -9.46
CA THR A 168 4.17 35.24 -8.86
C THR A 168 4.01 35.34 -7.35
N ASP A 169 2.86 35.83 -6.88
CA ASP A 169 2.57 35.98 -5.46
C ASP A 169 2.53 34.63 -4.75
N ALA A 170 1.95 33.63 -5.42
CA ALA A 170 1.86 32.28 -4.90
C ALA A 170 3.27 31.68 -4.72
N LEU A 171 4.15 31.73 -5.74
CA LEU A 171 5.52 31.22 -5.64
C LEU A 171 6.34 31.97 -4.59
N HIS A 172 6.20 33.29 -4.51
CA HIS A 172 6.89 34.10 -3.50
C HIS A 172 6.47 33.72 -2.07
N LYS A 173 5.16 33.52 -1.84
CA LYS A 173 4.65 33.04 -0.54
C LYS A 173 5.11 31.62 -0.25
N ALA A 174 5.06 30.72 -1.24
CA ALA A 174 5.49 29.33 -1.08
C ALA A 174 6.98 29.22 -0.73
N ALA A 175 7.83 30.12 -1.24
CA ALA A 175 9.23 30.20 -0.85
C ALA A 175 9.39 30.75 0.58
N SER A 176 8.65 31.80 0.94
CA SER A 176 8.85 32.56 2.19
C SER A 176 8.26 31.91 3.45
N ILE A 177 7.26 31.02 3.33
CA ILE A 177 6.58 30.42 4.48
C ILE A 177 7.42 29.28 5.07
N ALA A 178 7.90 29.47 6.31
CA ALA A 178 8.58 28.43 7.06
C ALA A 178 7.69 27.17 7.19
N GLY A 179 8.20 26.03 6.72
CA GLY A 179 7.49 24.74 6.76
C GLY A 179 6.80 24.33 5.45
N MET A 180 6.48 25.27 4.55
CA MET A 180 6.09 24.94 3.18
C MET A 180 7.36 24.63 2.36
N LYS A 181 7.90 23.42 2.53
CA LYS A 181 9.12 22.97 1.80
C LYS A 181 8.91 22.73 0.29
N ILE A 182 7.93 23.40 -0.34
CA ILE A 182 7.50 23.17 -1.73
C ILE A 182 8.56 23.64 -2.74
N LEU A 183 9.30 24.70 -2.41
CA LEU A 183 10.36 25.27 -3.25
C LEU A 183 11.73 25.13 -2.56
N PRO A 184 12.83 25.15 -3.33
CA PRO A 184 14.18 25.19 -2.79
C PRO A 184 14.41 26.45 -1.94
N VAL A 185 15.29 26.33 -0.94
CA VAL A 185 15.58 27.42 0.02
C VAL A 185 16.14 28.65 -0.70
N GLU A 186 16.85 28.45 -1.80
CA GLU A 186 17.46 29.50 -2.61
C GLU A 186 16.39 30.45 -3.20
N TRP A 187 15.15 29.97 -3.41
CA TRP A 187 14.05 30.79 -3.94
C TRP A 187 13.57 31.86 -2.96
N ILE A 188 13.87 31.74 -1.65
CA ILE A 188 13.54 32.76 -0.64
C ILE A 188 14.16 34.12 -0.99
N SER A 189 15.34 34.09 -1.60
CA SER A 189 16.09 35.30 -1.97
C SER A 189 15.55 36.00 -3.23
N LEU A 190 14.61 35.39 -3.95
CA LEU A 190 14.12 35.91 -5.22
C LEU A 190 12.97 36.93 -5.00
N PRO A 191 13.16 38.22 -5.36
CA PRO A 191 12.09 39.19 -5.26
C PRO A 191 10.96 38.91 -6.26
N PRO A 192 9.73 39.37 -5.99
CA PRO A 192 8.58 39.17 -6.89
C PRO A 192 8.81 39.64 -8.33
N SER A 193 9.62 40.69 -8.53
CA SER A 193 9.99 41.18 -9.86
C SER A 193 10.77 40.16 -10.69
N LYS A 194 11.70 39.41 -10.06
CA LYS A 194 12.45 38.34 -10.73
C LYS A 194 11.57 37.13 -11.01
N LEU A 195 10.68 36.77 -10.08
CA LEU A 195 9.71 35.70 -10.29
C LEU A 195 8.76 36.03 -11.46
N ARG A 196 8.31 37.28 -11.57
CA ARG A 196 7.53 37.74 -12.73
C ARG A 196 8.32 37.65 -14.03
N ALA A 197 9.57 38.08 -14.04
CA ALA A 197 10.45 37.97 -15.22
C ALA A 197 10.72 36.50 -15.61
N PHE A 198 10.83 35.61 -14.62
CA PHE A 198 10.97 34.17 -14.80
C PHE A 198 9.71 33.53 -15.41
N LEU A 199 8.52 34.00 -15.04
CA LEU A 199 7.25 33.50 -15.57
C LEU A 199 6.88 34.08 -16.94
N LYS A 200 7.38 35.27 -17.29
CA LYS A 200 7.01 35.97 -18.53
C LYS A 200 7.19 35.13 -19.81
N PRO A 201 8.23 34.30 -19.98
CA PRO A 201 8.38 33.43 -21.14
C PRO A 201 7.29 32.35 -21.29
N PHE A 202 6.52 32.09 -20.24
CA PHE A 202 5.40 31.15 -20.23
C PHE A 202 4.04 31.83 -20.42
N ASP A 203 4.01 33.16 -20.57
CA ASP A 203 2.83 33.92 -20.97
C ASP A 203 2.57 33.72 -22.47
N GLN A 204 1.47 33.04 -22.80
CA GLN A 204 1.24 32.54 -24.16
C GLN A 204 0.43 33.48 -25.04
N THR A 205 -0.44 34.31 -24.45
CA THR A 205 -1.45 35.09 -25.19
C THR A 205 -1.25 36.60 -25.06
N GLY A 206 -0.20 37.05 -24.37
CA GLY A 206 -0.04 38.46 -24.00
C GLY A 206 -1.08 38.95 -22.98
N GLY A 207 -2.04 38.10 -22.59
CA GLY A 207 -3.07 38.34 -21.58
C GLY A 207 -2.60 38.09 -20.15
N ASN A 208 -1.29 37.93 -19.91
CA ASN A 208 -0.70 37.58 -18.60
C ASN A 208 -1.25 36.26 -18.03
N LEU A 209 -1.44 35.26 -18.88
CA LEU A 209 -1.91 33.92 -18.50
C LEU A 209 -0.82 32.87 -18.76
N VAL A 210 -0.60 32.02 -17.77
CA VAL A 210 0.42 30.96 -17.78
C VAL A 210 -0.25 29.61 -17.67
N ASP A 211 0.06 28.68 -18.59
CA ASP A 211 -0.19 27.26 -18.36
C ASP A 211 0.83 26.74 -17.34
N TRP A 212 0.37 26.55 -16.11
CA TRP A 212 1.25 26.13 -15.03
C TRP A 212 1.69 24.67 -15.21
N ARG A 213 0.97 23.85 -15.98
CA ARG A 213 1.37 22.46 -16.28
C ARG A 213 2.57 22.45 -17.21
N ARG A 214 2.58 23.35 -18.20
CA ARG A 214 3.74 23.59 -19.06
C ARG A 214 4.95 24.02 -18.22
N LEU A 215 4.76 24.96 -17.29
CA LEU A 215 5.83 25.36 -16.37
C LEU A 215 6.39 24.17 -15.58
N VAL A 216 5.52 23.36 -14.96
CA VAL A 216 5.92 22.16 -14.21
C VAL A 216 6.68 21.17 -15.11
N PHE A 217 6.20 20.95 -16.33
CA PHE A 217 6.85 20.07 -17.31
C PHE A 217 8.29 20.51 -17.60
N PHE A 218 8.53 21.80 -17.82
CA PHE A 218 9.89 22.30 -18.07
C PHE A 218 10.74 22.40 -16.79
N LEU A 219 10.15 22.63 -15.62
CA LEU A 219 10.84 22.54 -14.33
C LEU A 219 11.31 21.12 -14.02
N ALA A 220 10.66 20.10 -14.60
CA ALA A 220 11.04 18.70 -14.48
C ALA A 220 12.32 18.33 -15.25
N GLU A 221 12.82 19.19 -16.15
CA GLU A 221 14.08 19.01 -16.92
C GLU A 221 14.25 17.60 -17.49
N LEU A 222 13.19 17.10 -18.10
CA LEU A 222 13.20 15.79 -18.70
C LEU A 222 14.21 15.74 -19.85
N PRO A 223 14.88 14.59 -20.06
CA PRO A 223 15.70 14.40 -21.24
C PRO A 223 14.83 14.54 -22.50
N THR A 224 15.42 15.07 -23.57
CA THR A 224 14.72 15.19 -24.85
C THR A 224 14.36 13.78 -25.37
N PRO A 225 13.06 13.47 -25.57
CA PRO A 225 12.65 12.16 -26.07
C PRO A 225 13.15 11.92 -27.49
N LYS A 226 13.20 10.66 -27.94
CA LYS A 226 13.25 10.35 -29.39
C LYS A 226 11.84 10.30 -29.96
N GLU A 227 11.70 10.48 -31.28
CA GLU A 227 10.38 10.38 -31.94
C GLU A 227 9.78 8.97 -31.77
N GLU A 228 10.61 7.93 -31.84
CA GLU A 228 10.24 6.52 -31.64
C GLU A 228 9.64 6.26 -30.25
N ASP A 229 10.21 6.85 -29.19
CA ASP A 229 9.72 6.67 -27.83
C ASP A 229 8.31 7.26 -27.67
N LEU A 230 8.07 8.45 -28.23
CA LEU A 230 6.77 9.12 -28.18
C LEU A 230 5.71 8.38 -29.01
N LYS A 231 6.07 7.92 -30.21
CA LYS A 231 5.21 7.06 -31.04
C LYS A 231 4.87 5.76 -30.31
N GLY A 232 5.84 5.13 -29.65
CA GLY A 232 5.64 3.91 -28.88
C GLY A 232 4.62 4.09 -27.74
N ILE A 233 4.65 5.23 -27.04
CA ILE A 233 3.65 5.56 -26.01
C ILE A 233 2.25 5.70 -26.62
N ILE A 234 2.13 6.41 -27.74
CA ILE A 234 0.84 6.58 -28.42
C ILE A 234 0.29 5.22 -28.88
N GLN A 235 1.13 4.37 -29.46
CA GLN A 235 0.75 3.04 -29.92
C GLN A 235 0.34 2.11 -28.75
N ASP A 236 1.03 2.16 -27.60
CA ASP A 236 0.64 1.39 -26.40
C ASP A 236 -0.75 1.84 -25.90
N LEU A 237 -0.99 3.14 -25.81
CA LEU A 237 -2.30 3.68 -25.39
C LEU A 237 -3.41 3.31 -26.38
N GLN A 238 -3.15 3.40 -27.68
CA GLN A 238 -4.10 3.00 -28.73
C GLN A 238 -4.37 1.50 -28.73
N ALA A 239 -3.36 0.66 -28.52
CA ALA A 239 -3.52 -0.80 -28.41
C ALA A 239 -4.42 -1.20 -27.23
N ARG A 240 -4.39 -0.40 -26.15
CA ARG A 240 -5.30 -0.53 -25.00
C ARG A 240 -6.67 0.12 -25.22
N GLN A 241 -6.93 0.68 -26.40
CA GLN A 241 -8.16 1.40 -26.76
C GLN A 241 -8.44 2.61 -25.85
N LEU A 242 -7.40 3.27 -25.35
CA LEU A 242 -7.49 4.44 -24.48
C LEU A 242 -7.44 5.73 -25.30
N SER A 243 -8.25 6.72 -24.91
CA SER A 243 -8.20 8.05 -25.52
C SER A 243 -7.00 8.83 -25.00
N LEU A 244 -6.22 9.47 -25.88
CA LEU A 244 -5.08 10.30 -25.48
C LEU A 244 -5.49 11.53 -24.65
N THR A 245 -6.71 12.02 -24.80
CA THR A 245 -7.24 13.18 -24.06
C THR A 245 -7.68 12.83 -22.65
N SER A 246 -8.02 11.57 -22.39
CA SER A 246 -8.52 11.10 -21.10
C SER A 246 -8.09 9.66 -20.85
N VAL A 247 -6.97 9.51 -20.13
CA VAL A 247 -6.41 8.22 -19.72
C VAL A 247 -6.57 8.08 -18.20
N PRO A 248 -7.18 7.01 -17.66
CA PRO A 248 -7.26 6.81 -16.21
C PRO A 248 -5.87 6.83 -15.57
N MET A 249 -5.71 7.50 -14.41
CA MET A 249 -4.41 7.65 -13.73
C MET A 249 -3.67 6.31 -13.53
N GLN A 250 -4.41 5.24 -13.22
CA GLN A 250 -3.83 3.91 -13.04
C GLN A 250 -3.23 3.34 -14.34
N GLU A 251 -3.87 3.57 -15.48
CA GLU A 251 -3.34 3.17 -16.79
C GLU A 251 -2.16 4.05 -17.19
N ALA A 252 -2.27 5.37 -16.99
CA ALA A 252 -1.20 6.31 -17.29
C ALA A 252 0.08 6.02 -16.48
N ALA A 253 -0.05 5.57 -15.23
CA ALA A 253 1.06 5.16 -14.39
C ALA A 253 1.80 3.89 -14.90
N GLN A 254 1.12 3.03 -15.67
CA GLN A 254 1.70 1.80 -16.23
C GLN A 254 2.44 2.02 -17.56
N VAL A 255 2.16 3.11 -18.26
CA VAL A 255 2.86 3.48 -19.50
C VAL A 255 4.33 3.75 -19.19
N LYS A 256 5.26 3.19 -19.98
CA LYS A 256 6.69 3.43 -19.80
C LYS A 256 7.10 4.74 -20.49
N PHE A 257 7.64 5.69 -19.72
CA PHE A 257 8.13 6.95 -20.24
C PHE A 257 9.62 6.87 -20.62
N TRP A 258 10.02 7.67 -21.61
CA TRP A 258 11.38 7.70 -22.17
C TRP A 258 12.47 8.07 -21.16
N PHE A 259 12.12 8.72 -20.05
CA PHE A 259 13.06 9.15 -19.02
C PHE A 259 13.19 8.18 -17.84
N GLU A 260 12.41 7.09 -17.79
CA GLU A 260 12.46 6.10 -16.69
C GLU A 260 13.75 5.27 -16.70
N HIS A 261 14.44 5.17 -17.83
CA HIS A 261 15.69 4.41 -17.97
C HIS A 261 16.92 5.14 -17.44
N ALA A 262 16.79 6.43 -17.12
CA ALA A 262 17.87 7.23 -16.57
C ALA A 262 17.88 7.10 -15.03
N THR A 263 18.23 5.92 -14.51
CA THR A 263 18.49 5.79 -13.06
C THR A 263 19.73 6.62 -12.71
N PRO A 264 19.60 7.65 -11.87
CA PRO A 264 20.76 8.48 -11.54
C PRO A 264 21.74 7.68 -10.69
N PRO A 265 23.06 7.95 -10.79
CA PRO A 265 24.04 7.28 -9.96
C PRO A 265 23.76 7.58 -8.47
N SER A 266 23.95 6.55 -7.63
CA SER A 266 23.77 6.68 -6.18
C SER A 266 25.05 6.31 -5.44
N THR A 267 25.29 7.01 -4.33
CA THR A 267 26.42 6.80 -3.43
C THR A 267 25.91 6.68 -1.99
N THR A 268 26.70 6.13 -1.08
CA THR A 268 26.33 6.06 0.34
C THR A 268 26.97 7.23 1.09
N GLY A 269 26.13 8.06 1.71
CA GLY A 269 26.54 9.17 2.56
C GLY A 269 27.20 8.69 3.87
N ALA A 270 27.88 9.61 4.55
CA ALA A 270 28.56 9.33 5.82
C ALA A 270 27.62 8.87 6.95
N ASP A 271 26.33 9.18 6.85
CA ASP A 271 25.26 8.77 7.76
C ASP A 271 24.58 7.44 7.34
N GLY A 272 25.11 6.76 6.32
CA GLY A 272 24.56 5.52 5.77
C GLY A 272 23.36 5.73 4.85
N ARG A 273 22.96 6.97 4.53
CA ARG A 273 21.87 7.25 3.59
C ARG A 273 22.32 7.08 2.15
N ALA A 274 21.44 6.57 1.30
CA ALA A 274 21.67 6.62 -0.15
C ALA A 274 21.49 8.06 -0.64
N ILE A 275 22.52 8.59 -1.31
CA ILE A 275 22.53 9.91 -1.97
C ILE A 275 22.45 9.65 -3.47
N MET A 276 21.41 10.16 -4.12
CA MET A 276 21.17 10.03 -5.55
C MET A 276 21.53 11.35 -6.24
N GLN A 277 22.41 11.30 -7.24
CA GLN A 277 22.82 12.46 -8.02
C GLN A 277 21.79 12.74 -9.12
N GLY A 278 20.68 13.38 -8.75
CA GLY A 278 19.56 13.67 -9.64
C GLY A 278 18.21 13.47 -8.96
N ARG A 279 17.17 13.34 -9.79
CA ARG A 279 15.78 13.19 -9.34
C ARG A 279 15.34 11.74 -9.50
N ASP A 280 14.48 11.29 -8.60
CA ASP A 280 13.77 10.01 -8.70
C ASP A 280 12.86 10.01 -9.94
N PRO A 281 13.14 9.21 -10.99
CA PRO A 281 12.35 9.22 -12.22
C PRO A 281 10.89 8.84 -11.98
N GLN A 282 10.61 7.94 -11.02
CA GLN A 282 9.25 7.51 -10.72
C GLN A 282 8.45 8.63 -10.07
N ARG A 283 9.04 9.34 -9.10
CA ARG A 283 8.38 10.47 -8.46
C ARG A 283 8.23 11.67 -9.41
N VAL A 284 9.16 11.87 -10.35
CA VAL A 284 9.03 12.85 -11.43
C VAL A 284 7.85 12.50 -12.34
N LYS A 285 7.71 11.23 -12.74
CA LYS A 285 6.55 10.74 -13.50
C LYS A 285 5.24 11.01 -12.76
N GLU A 286 5.16 10.66 -11.49
CA GLU A 286 3.98 10.95 -10.64
C GLU A 286 3.64 12.46 -10.64
N ALA A 287 4.65 13.32 -10.47
CA ALA A 287 4.46 14.77 -10.45
C ALA A 287 3.91 15.32 -11.76
N ILE A 288 4.37 14.78 -12.89
CA ILE A 288 3.91 15.17 -14.23
C ILE A 288 2.49 14.65 -14.46
N LEU A 289 2.23 13.35 -14.26
CA LEU A 289 0.90 12.78 -14.42
C LEU A 289 -0.13 13.51 -13.55
N LEU A 290 0.25 13.88 -12.33
CA LEU A 290 -0.59 14.70 -11.45
C LEU A 290 -0.88 16.07 -12.06
N ALA A 291 0.11 16.76 -12.64
CA ALA A 291 -0.08 18.07 -13.27
C ALA A 291 -1.06 17.99 -14.45
N PHE A 292 -1.01 16.93 -15.26
CA PHE A 292 -1.88 16.74 -16.43
C PHE A 292 -3.20 16.05 -16.12
N SER A 293 -3.51 15.79 -14.84
CA SER A 293 -4.74 15.11 -14.45
C SER A 293 -5.89 16.06 -14.09
N ASN A 294 -7.10 15.68 -14.45
CA ASN A 294 -8.34 16.38 -14.11
C ASN A 294 -8.84 16.01 -12.68
N GLY A 295 -9.99 16.54 -12.29
CA GLY A 295 -10.64 16.22 -11.00
C GLY A 295 -11.18 14.79 -10.92
N ALA A 296 -11.38 14.12 -12.06
CA ALA A 296 -11.86 12.73 -12.16
C ALA A 296 -10.72 11.69 -12.15
N HIS A 297 -9.48 12.11 -11.86
CA HIS A 297 -8.29 11.26 -11.92
C HIS A 297 -7.99 10.69 -13.32
N GLU A 298 -8.30 11.44 -14.36
CA GLU A 298 -7.92 11.13 -15.74
C GLU A 298 -6.82 12.10 -16.20
N VAL A 299 -5.84 11.61 -16.95
CA VAL A 299 -4.66 12.33 -17.42
C VAL A 299 -4.83 12.66 -18.90
N CYS A 300 -4.59 13.92 -19.26
CA CYS A 300 -4.49 14.34 -20.65
C CYS A 300 -3.08 14.04 -21.18
N MET A 301 -2.89 12.81 -21.68
CA MET A 301 -1.61 12.34 -22.23
C MET A 301 -1.23 13.10 -23.51
N GLU A 302 -2.22 13.53 -24.29
CA GLU A 302 -1.99 14.33 -25.49
C GLU A 302 -1.22 15.62 -25.20
N HIS A 303 -1.68 16.44 -24.24
CA HIS A 303 -0.99 17.69 -23.89
C HIS A 303 0.42 17.46 -23.37
N LEU A 304 0.61 16.41 -22.56
CA LEU A 304 1.93 16.02 -22.05
C LEU A 304 2.88 15.72 -23.22
N LEU A 305 2.45 14.84 -24.13
CA LEU A 305 3.25 14.42 -25.28
C LEU A 305 3.50 15.56 -26.28
N LEU A 306 2.54 16.48 -26.45
CA LEU A 306 2.73 17.70 -27.22
C LEU A 306 3.82 18.59 -26.62
N TYR A 307 3.84 18.78 -25.30
CA TYR A 307 4.94 19.49 -24.64
C TYR A 307 6.28 18.75 -24.71
N ALA A 308 6.25 17.42 -24.80
CA ALA A 308 7.45 16.62 -25.05
C ALA A 308 8.02 16.80 -26.47
N CYS A 309 7.21 17.30 -27.41
CA CYS A 309 7.65 17.68 -28.76
C CYS A 309 8.29 19.07 -28.83
N ALA A 310 8.34 19.80 -27.71
CA ALA A 310 8.77 21.20 -27.71
C ALA A 310 10.23 21.37 -28.19
N GLY A 311 10.46 22.42 -28.97
CA GLY A 311 11.72 22.69 -29.66
C GLY A 311 11.74 24.10 -30.24
N GLU A 312 12.47 24.32 -31.34
CA GLU A 312 12.31 25.53 -32.14
C GLU A 312 10.95 25.50 -32.89
N LYS A 313 10.29 26.65 -33.06
CA LYS A 313 8.87 26.73 -33.51
C LYS A 313 8.52 25.76 -34.66
N VAL A 314 9.22 25.89 -35.79
CA VAL A 314 8.95 25.10 -36.99
C VAL A 314 9.29 23.63 -36.78
N GLU A 315 10.41 23.34 -36.12
CA GLU A 315 10.86 21.97 -35.85
C GLU A 315 9.92 21.23 -34.89
N ALA A 316 9.48 21.90 -33.82
CA ALA A 316 8.54 21.38 -32.83
C ALA A 316 7.21 21.02 -33.48
N MET A 317 6.73 21.87 -34.39
CA MET A 317 5.51 21.64 -35.14
C MET A 317 5.65 20.48 -36.12
N GLN A 318 6.74 20.42 -36.90
CA GLN A 318 7.04 19.28 -37.77
C GLN A 318 7.15 17.97 -36.98
N ARG A 319 7.80 18.01 -35.82
CA ARG A 319 7.95 16.87 -34.93
C ARG A 319 6.60 16.40 -34.39
N ALA A 320 5.76 17.31 -33.92
CA ALA A 320 4.41 16.98 -33.47
C ALA A 320 3.57 16.37 -34.61
N LEU A 321 3.66 16.91 -35.83
CA LEU A 321 3.00 16.34 -37.00
C LEU A 321 3.48 14.92 -37.33
N ARG A 322 4.78 14.61 -37.19
CA ARG A 322 5.30 13.25 -37.42
C ARG A 322 4.85 12.25 -36.35
N ILE A 323 4.64 12.69 -35.13
CA ILE A 323 4.31 11.84 -33.97
C ILE A 323 2.81 11.58 -33.89
N PHE A 324 1.99 12.63 -34.07
CA PHE A 324 0.54 12.57 -33.95
C PHE A 324 -0.18 12.40 -35.29
N GLY A 325 0.46 12.80 -36.39
CA GLY A 325 -0.03 12.58 -37.75
C GLY A 325 0.47 11.26 -38.34
N GLY A 326 -0.06 10.90 -39.51
CA GLY A 326 0.37 9.72 -40.26
C GLY A 326 1.77 9.84 -40.88
N ASP A 327 2.31 8.72 -41.35
CA ASP A 327 3.70 8.57 -41.84
C ASP A 327 4.03 9.35 -43.14
N GLU A 328 3.10 10.15 -43.69
CA GLU A 328 3.28 10.86 -44.96
C GLU A 328 3.50 12.38 -44.85
N GLY A 329 3.68 12.92 -43.64
CA GLY A 329 3.93 14.37 -43.46
C GLY A 329 2.78 15.28 -43.89
N LYS A 330 1.57 14.70 -44.01
CA LYS A 330 0.32 15.39 -44.33
C LYS A 330 -0.17 16.16 -43.11
N ILE A 331 -0.59 17.40 -43.33
CA ILE A 331 -1.17 18.22 -42.27
C ILE A 331 -2.68 18.00 -42.24
N GLU A 332 -3.16 17.34 -41.19
CA GLU A 332 -4.58 17.27 -40.90
C GLU A 332 -5.03 18.57 -40.21
N THR A 333 -6.13 19.15 -40.68
CA THR A 333 -6.70 20.39 -40.13
C THR A 333 -7.00 20.25 -38.63
N ASP A 334 -7.48 19.08 -38.20
CA ASP A 334 -7.79 18.80 -36.80
C ASP A 334 -6.54 18.79 -35.90
N LEU A 335 -5.46 18.15 -36.37
CA LEU A 335 -4.19 18.16 -35.64
C LEU A 335 -3.60 19.57 -35.57
N LEU A 336 -3.66 20.33 -36.67
CA LEU A 336 -3.22 21.72 -36.69
C LEU A 336 -4.01 22.58 -35.71
N LEU A 337 -5.33 22.40 -35.65
CA LEU A 337 -6.20 23.09 -34.70
C LEU A 337 -5.83 22.75 -33.25
N ARG A 338 -5.56 21.47 -32.93
CA ARG A 338 -5.12 21.04 -31.59
C ARG A 338 -3.78 21.67 -31.19
N LEU A 339 -2.81 21.76 -32.11
CA LEU A 339 -1.50 22.39 -31.88
C LEU A 339 -1.61 23.89 -31.61
N VAL A 340 -2.49 24.59 -32.34
CA VAL A 340 -2.76 26.00 -32.08
C VAL A 340 -3.49 26.15 -30.76
N ALA A 341 -4.50 25.33 -30.49
CA ALA A 341 -5.35 25.48 -29.32
C ALA A 341 -4.61 25.28 -27.99
N ILE A 342 -3.64 24.37 -27.93
CA ILE A 342 -2.78 24.22 -26.74
C ILE A 342 -1.86 25.43 -26.56
N SER A 343 -1.48 26.09 -27.66
CA SER A 343 -0.55 27.22 -27.67
C SER A 343 -1.21 28.57 -27.38
N THR A 344 -2.49 28.72 -27.71
CA THR A 344 -3.31 29.91 -27.43
C THR A 344 -4.12 29.74 -26.15
N LEU A 345 -4.01 28.58 -25.48
CA LEU A 345 -4.82 28.19 -24.33
C LEU A 345 -6.32 28.09 -24.64
N SER A 346 -6.73 28.09 -25.93
CA SER A 346 -8.14 27.96 -26.32
C SER A 346 -8.73 26.59 -26.01
N VAL A 347 -7.88 25.58 -25.72
CA VAL A 347 -8.35 24.33 -25.10
C VAL A 347 -9.00 24.60 -23.73
N PHE A 348 -8.50 25.59 -22.98
CA PHE A 348 -8.95 25.95 -21.63
C PHE A 348 -9.89 27.16 -21.62
N LEU A 349 -9.84 28.01 -22.63
CA LEU A 349 -10.61 29.24 -22.76
C LEU A 349 -11.51 29.17 -24.00
N GLU A 350 -12.80 28.92 -23.80
CA GLU A 350 -13.76 28.75 -24.92
C GLU A 350 -13.83 29.97 -25.85
N ALA A 351 -13.55 31.17 -25.33
CA ALA A 351 -13.58 32.42 -26.08
C ALA A 351 -12.59 32.47 -27.26
N ASP A 352 -11.48 31.74 -27.18
CA ASP A 352 -10.39 31.79 -28.18
C ASP A 352 -10.49 30.68 -29.24
N ARG A 353 -11.48 29.78 -29.16
CA ARG A 353 -11.60 28.64 -30.10
C ARG A 353 -12.02 29.06 -31.51
N VAL A 354 -12.95 30.01 -31.61
CA VAL A 354 -13.46 30.51 -32.90
C VAL A 354 -12.38 31.22 -33.74
N PRO A 355 -11.57 32.16 -33.18
CA PRO A 355 -10.51 32.81 -33.96
C PRO A 355 -9.37 31.86 -34.34
N ASP A 356 -9.13 30.79 -33.58
CA ASP A 356 -8.16 29.77 -33.93
C ASP A 356 -8.65 28.89 -35.08
N GLN A 357 -9.92 28.46 -35.03
CA GLN A 357 -10.52 27.69 -36.09
C GLN A 357 -10.53 28.45 -37.42
N GLN A 358 -10.93 29.73 -37.41
CA GLN A 358 -10.91 30.58 -38.60
C GLN A 358 -9.49 30.76 -39.17
N ALA A 359 -8.49 30.96 -38.30
CA ALA A 359 -7.10 31.13 -38.74
C ALA A 359 -6.53 29.84 -39.36
N VAL A 360 -6.83 28.68 -38.76
CA VAL A 360 -6.40 27.38 -39.28
C VAL A 360 -7.08 27.06 -40.61
N GLU A 361 -8.38 27.28 -40.74
CA GLU A 361 -9.12 27.08 -41.99
C GLU A 361 -8.60 27.99 -43.11
N ALA A 362 -8.33 29.27 -42.81
CA ALA A 362 -7.75 30.22 -43.76
C ALA A 362 -6.34 29.79 -44.20
N ALA A 363 -5.49 29.38 -43.27
CA ALA A 363 -4.14 28.91 -43.56
C ALA A 363 -4.13 27.65 -44.42
N MET A 364 -4.99 26.68 -44.10
CA MET A 364 -5.14 25.45 -44.89
C MET A 364 -5.67 25.74 -46.29
N SER A 365 -6.65 26.64 -46.43
CA SER A 365 -7.17 27.02 -47.74
C SER A 365 -6.15 27.77 -48.60
N ALA A 366 -5.36 28.66 -47.99
CA ALA A 366 -4.31 29.40 -48.70
C ALA A 366 -3.18 28.47 -49.15
N ALA A 367 -2.76 27.54 -48.29
CA ALA A 367 -1.72 26.57 -48.63
C ALA A 367 -2.20 25.58 -49.70
N ALA A 368 -3.46 25.12 -49.65
CA ALA A 368 -4.05 24.24 -50.66
C ALA A 368 -4.17 24.89 -52.05
N ALA A 369 -4.22 26.22 -52.13
CA ALA A 369 -4.23 26.95 -53.41
C ALA A 369 -2.85 26.93 -54.11
N LEU A 370 -1.77 26.66 -53.37
CA LEU A 370 -0.40 26.59 -53.88
C LEU A 370 0.06 25.16 -54.20
N THR A 371 -0.66 24.14 -53.72
CA THR A 371 -0.32 22.73 -53.94
C THR A 371 -0.81 22.25 -55.30
N GLU A 372 0.10 21.71 -56.13
CA GLU A 372 -0.25 21.05 -57.40
C GLU A 372 -1.08 19.78 -57.18
N ASP A 373 -0.87 19.13 -56.02
CA ASP A 373 -1.61 17.95 -55.58
C ASP A 373 -2.85 18.40 -54.78
N LYS A 374 -4.02 18.31 -55.41
CA LYS A 374 -5.30 18.83 -54.88
C LYS A 374 -5.78 18.01 -53.68
N GLY A 375 -5.18 18.21 -52.52
CA GLY A 375 -5.66 17.65 -51.25
C GLY A 375 -4.61 17.46 -50.16
N THR A 376 -3.33 17.70 -50.42
CA THR A 376 -2.23 17.40 -49.49
C THR A 376 -1.41 18.65 -49.19
N VAL A 377 -1.70 19.31 -48.07
CA VAL A 377 -0.93 20.46 -47.59
C VAL A 377 0.29 19.99 -46.80
N SER A 378 1.49 20.40 -47.22
CA SER A 378 2.73 20.17 -46.47
C SER A 378 3.10 21.38 -45.59
N MET A 379 4.00 21.18 -44.63
CA MET A 379 4.54 22.27 -43.82
C MET A 379 5.26 23.33 -44.67
N GLN A 380 5.89 22.93 -45.78
CA GLN A 380 6.54 23.87 -46.69
C GLN A 380 5.53 24.77 -47.39
N ASP A 381 4.31 24.29 -47.62
CA ASP A 381 3.27 25.08 -48.27
C ASP A 381 2.62 26.08 -47.31
N LEU A 382 2.47 25.71 -46.04
CA LEU A 382 2.08 26.68 -44.98
C LEU A 382 3.13 27.79 -44.80
N MET A 383 4.41 27.47 -44.91
CA MET A 383 5.47 28.48 -44.76
C MET A 383 5.55 29.48 -45.93
N LYS A 384 4.94 29.17 -47.08
CA LYS A 384 4.89 30.05 -48.26
C LYS A 384 3.75 31.07 -48.19
N THR A 385 2.77 30.89 -47.31
CA THR A 385 1.61 31.78 -47.17
C THR A 385 1.73 32.66 -45.92
N GLU A 386 1.19 33.88 -45.99
CA GLU A 386 1.17 34.77 -44.83
C GLU A 386 0.27 34.20 -43.72
N GLU A 387 -0.84 33.58 -44.10
CA GLU A 387 -1.78 32.93 -43.18
C GLU A 387 -1.14 31.74 -42.47
N GLY A 388 -0.36 30.93 -43.18
CA GLY A 388 0.35 29.79 -42.60
C GLY A 388 1.48 30.24 -41.66
N LEU A 389 2.24 31.28 -42.02
CA LEU A 389 3.20 31.91 -41.11
C LEU A 389 2.53 32.50 -39.87
N ALA A 390 1.34 33.09 -40.00
CA ALA A 390 0.57 33.58 -38.86
C ALA A 390 0.16 32.45 -37.92
N VAL A 391 -0.30 31.31 -38.44
CA VAL A 391 -0.62 30.11 -37.63
C VAL A 391 0.63 29.56 -36.92
N ILE A 392 1.75 29.40 -37.64
CA ILE A 392 3.02 28.96 -37.05
C ILE A 392 3.48 29.93 -35.95
N SER A 393 3.28 31.23 -36.16
CA SER A 393 3.64 32.23 -35.16
C SER A 393 2.84 32.06 -33.87
N ARG A 394 1.56 31.63 -33.93
CA ARG A 394 0.70 31.39 -32.75
C ARG A 394 1.10 30.17 -31.93
N CYS A 395 1.90 29.25 -32.47
CA CYS A 395 2.33 28.02 -31.80
C CYS A 395 3.44 28.23 -30.73
N HIS A 396 3.41 29.36 -29.99
CA HIS A 396 4.36 29.65 -28.89
C HIS A 396 4.31 28.61 -27.75
N GLY A 397 3.21 27.85 -27.65
CA GLY A 397 3.02 26.70 -26.75
C GLY A 397 4.07 25.61 -26.89
N LEU A 398 4.61 25.44 -28.10
CA LEU A 398 5.55 24.37 -28.45
C LEU A 398 7.02 24.81 -28.39
N GLU A 399 7.29 26.05 -28.01
CA GLU A 399 8.68 26.49 -27.82
C GLU A 399 9.29 25.81 -26.60
N ALA A 400 10.46 25.21 -26.77
CA ALA A 400 11.24 24.70 -25.64
C ALA A 400 11.63 25.86 -24.72
N LYS A 401 11.31 25.74 -23.42
CA LYS A 401 11.73 26.70 -22.39
C LYS A 401 12.74 26.05 -21.47
N ARG A 402 13.76 26.82 -21.08
CA ARG A 402 14.79 26.38 -20.12
C ARG A 402 14.70 27.25 -18.87
N PRO A 403 13.76 26.96 -17.96
CA PRO A 403 13.44 27.86 -16.84
C PRO A 403 14.66 28.14 -15.96
N TYR A 404 15.49 27.14 -15.68
CA TYR A 404 16.67 27.34 -14.83
C TYR A 404 17.78 28.15 -15.51
N GLU A 405 18.01 27.99 -16.81
CA GLU A 405 18.96 28.86 -17.54
C GLU A 405 18.49 30.33 -17.54
N GLN A 406 17.18 30.54 -17.67
CA GLN A 406 16.58 31.88 -17.58
C GLN A 406 16.76 32.45 -16.17
N LEU A 407 16.52 31.64 -15.14
CA LEU A 407 16.71 32.03 -13.75
C LEU A 407 18.17 32.39 -13.47
N GLU A 408 19.12 31.58 -13.94
CA GLU A 408 20.56 31.86 -13.82
C GLU A 408 20.96 33.18 -14.49
N LYS A 409 20.44 33.48 -15.69
CA LYS A 409 20.67 34.77 -16.38
C LYS A 409 20.11 35.95 -15.58
N LEU A 410 18.92 35.81 -15.01
CA LEU A 410 18.30 36.84 -14.16
C LEU A 410 19.06 37.06 -12.84
N ILE A 411 19.70 36.03 -12.31
CA ILE A 411 20.54 36.15 -11.10
C ILE A 411 21.87 36.84 -11.45
N LYS A 412 22.57 36.41 -12.50
CA LYS A 412 23.86 36.97 -12.92
C LYS A 412 23.77 38.47 -13.26
N SER A 413 22.77 38.86 -14.04
CA SER A 413 22.56 40.27 -14.41
C SER A 413 22.30 41.20 -13.21
N ASP A 414 21.80 40.68 -12.09
CA ASP A 414 21.60 41.46 -10.87
C ASP A 414 22.89 41.61 -10.07
N MET A 415 23.74 40.58 -10.06
CA MET A 415 25.08 40.67 -9.46
C MET A 415 25.95 41.69 -10.18
N GLU A 416 25.93 41.70 -11.51
CA GLU A 416 26.64 42.69 -12.34
C GLU A 416 26.16 44.12 -12.08
N LYS A 417 24.84 44.33 -11.95
CA LYS A 417 24.26 45.64 -11.62
C LYS A 417 24.60 46.12 -10.20
N LYS A 418 24.71 45.19 -9.23
CA LYS A 418 25.12 45.52 -7.87
C LYS A 418 26.61 45.90 -7.81
N ASN A 419 27.46 45.14 -8.51
CA ASN A 419 28.88 45.43 -8.58
C ASN A 419 29.14 46.78 -9.25
N MET A 420 28.50 47.08 -10.39
CA MET A 420 28.63 48.39 -11.04
C MET A 420 28.20 49.56 -10.14
N LYS A 421 27.12 49.40 -9.37
CA LYS A 421 26.68 50.44 -8.43
C LYS A 421 27.65 50.63 -7.27
N GLN A 422 28.26 49.54 -6.80
CA GLN A 422 29.26 49.60 -5.75
C GLN A 422 30.56 50.26 -6.24
N ASP A 423 30.98 49.96 -7.48
CA ASP A 423 32.13 50.60 -8.11
C ASP A 423 31.88 52.11 -8.38
N GLU A 424 30.65 52.51 -8.71
CA GLU A 424 30.25 53.92 -8.85
C GLU A 424 30.15 54.66 -7.49
N GLU A 425 29.80 53.99 -6.41
CA GLU A 425 29.80 54.54 -5.04
C GLU A 425 31.22 54.61 -4.45
N GLU A 426 32.13 53.71 -4.82
CA GLU A 426 33.54 53.77 -4.41
C GLU A 426 34.37 54.77 -5.23
N ALA A 427 33.91 55.16 -6.43
CA ALA A 427 34.56 56.13 -7.31
C ALA A 427 34.13 57.60 -7.07
N ASN A 428 33.01 57.84 -6.38
CA ASN A 428 32.53 59.16 -5.94
C ASN A 428 32.93 59.46 -4.50
#